data_AF-A0A964L8Q4-F1
#
_entry.id   AF-A0A964L8Q4-F1
#
_cell.length_a   1.000
_cell.length_b   1.000
_cell.length_c   1.000
_cell.angle_alpha   90.00
_cell.angle_beta   90.00
_cell.angle_gamma   90.00
#
_symmetry.space_group_name_H-M   'P 1'
#
loop_
_entity.id
_entity.type
_entity.pdbx_description
1 polymer ?
#
loop_
_entity_poly.entity_id
_entity_poly.type
_entity_poly.pdbx_seq_one_letter_code
_entity_poly.pdbx_strand_id
1 'polypeptide(L)' 'MKGPRSRHRFNVLRIWECPHCQKRAFEPARVAHRACVCLGKDRPTWMRLIELSPPYRRKKEEPAPESPTAEPAALPSS' A
#
# COMPACT_ATOMS: atom_id res chain seq x y z
N MET A 1 29.85 -11.14 30.43
CA MET A 1 28.77 -10.15 30.25
C MET A 1 27.61 -10.81 29.51
N LYS A 2 26.39 -10.87 30.08
CA LYS A 2 25.17 -11.28 29.37
C LYS A 2 24.76 -10.12 28.46
N GLY A 3 24.91 -10.28 27.14
CA GLY A 3 24.46 -9.28 26.16
C GLY A 3 22.95 -9.01 26.25
N PRO A 4 22.46 -7.88 25.70
CA PRO A 4 21.08 -7.45 25.84
C PRO A 4 20.13 -8.49 25.22
N ARG A 5 19.52 -9.31 26.09
CA ARG A 5 18.59 -10.38 25.72
C ARG A 5 17.16 -9.90 25.50
N SER A 6 16.95 -8.65 25.10
CA SER A 6 15.61 -8.15 24.80
C SER A 6 15.47 -7.82 23.32
N ARG A 7 15.35 -8.87 22.49
CA ARG A 7 14.72 -8.71 21.17
C ARG A 7 13.25 -8.43 21.44
N HIS A 8 12.86 -7.16 21.48
CA HIS A 8 11.46 -6.77 21.49
C HIS A 8 10.81 -7.37 20.24
N ARG A 9 10.00 -8.41 20.43
CA ARG A 9 9.19 -8.97 19.35
C ARG A 9 7.96 -8.08 19.24
N PHE A 10 8.00 -7.13 18.31
CA PHE A 10 6.78 -6.41 17.92
C PHE A 10 5.80 -7.42 17.32
N ASN A 11 4.66 -7.62 17.97
CA ASN A 11 3.60 -8.45 17.42
C ASN A 11 2.87 -7.65 16.34
N VAL A 12 3.40 -7.70 15.12
CA VAL A 12 2.76 -7.10 13.94
C VAL A 12 1.60 -8.00 13.50
N LEU A 13 0.38 -7.53 13.71
CA LEU A 13 -0.84 -8.20 13.27
C LEU A 13 -1.35 -7.57 11.97
N ARG A 14 -1.79 -8.43 11.05
CA ARG A 14 -2.53 -8.10 9.84
C ARG A 14 -4.02 -8.10 10.13
N ILE A 15 -4.75 -7.20 9.47
CA ILE A 15 -6.20 -7.06 9.63
C ILE A 15 -6.87 -7.71 8.42
N TRP A 16 -7.76 -8.66 8.67
CA TRP A 16 -8.60 -9.31 7.66
C TRP A 16 -10.04 -8.88 7.84
N GLU A 17 -10.76 -8.61 6.76
CA GLU A 17 -12.18 -8.21 6.79
C GLU A 17 -13.05 -9.10 5.88
N CYS A 18 -14.18 -9.56 6.41
CA CYS A 18 -15.14 -10.34 5.64
C CYS A 18 -15.97 -9.40 4.74
N PRO A 19 -16.08 -9.64 3.42
CA PRO A 19 -16.86 -8.77 2.53
C PRO A 19 -18.38 -8.84 2.76
N HIS A 20 -18.89 -9.88 3.44
CA HIS A 20 -20.34 -10.03 3.67
C HIS A 20 -20.81 -9.45 5.01
N CYS A 21 -20.12 -9.79 6.10
CA CYS A 21 -20.52 -9.37 7.44
C CYS A 21 -19.60 -8.30 8.05
N GLN A 22 -18.58 -7.85 7.30
CA GLN A 22 -17.60 -6.83 7.73
C GLN A 22 -16.85 -7.18 9.02
N LYS A 23 -16.91 -8.44 9.48
CA LYS A 23 -16.17 -8.91 10.64
C LYS A 23 -14.68 -8.78 10.40
N ARG A 24 -13.97 -8.24 11.39
CA ARG A 24 -12.51 -8.10 11.37
C ARG A 24 -11.83 -9.17 12.20
N ALA A 25 -10.69 -9.65 11.72
CA ALA A 25 -9.81 -10.57 12.42
C ALA A 25 -8.37 -10.06 12.38
N PHE A 26 -7.66 -10.16 13.50
CA PHE A 26 -6.28 -9.72 13.63
C PHE A 26 -5.40 -10.96 13.74
N GLU A 27 -4.53 -11.17 12.76
CA GLU A 27 -3.74 -12.39 12.64
C GLU A 27 -2.26 -12.07 12.42
N PRO A 28 -1.32 -12.90 12.91
CA PRO A 28 0.09 -12.69 12.66
C PRO A 28 0.43 -12.73 11.16
N ALA A 29 1.51 -12.06 10.75
CA ALA A 29 1.93 -11.97 9.34
C ALA A 29 2.19 -13.32 8.64
N ARG A 30 2.37 -14.41 9.38
CA ARG A 30 2.50 -15.78 8.82
C ARG A 30 1.18 -16.34 8.27
N VAL A 31 0.04 -15.79 8.68
CA VAL A 31 -1.27 -16.20 8.15
C VAL A 31 -1.45 -15.57 6.78
N ALA A 32 -1.48 -16.42 5.75
CA ALA A 32 -1.62 -16.00 4.35
C ALA A 32 -3.08 -15.94 3.90
N HIS A 33 -3.97 -16.69 4.54
CA HIS A 33 -5.39 -16.78 4.16
C HIS A 33 -6.27 -16.87 5.40
N ARG A 34 -7.45 -16.25 5.34
CA ARG A 34 -8.46 -16.31 6.41
C ARG A 34 -9.85 -16.43 5.82
N ALA A 35 -10.65 -17.36 6.35
CA ALA A 35 -12.04 -17.56 5.96
C ALA A 35 -13.01 -17.15 7.08
N CYS A 36 -14.15 -16.60 6.70
CA CYS A 36 -15.29 -16.33 7.56
C CYS A 36 -16.39 -17.36 7.27
N VAL A 37 -17.06 -17.84 8.32
CA VAL A 37 -18.17 -18.82 8.22
C VAL A 37 -19.53 -18.18 8.50
N CYS A 38 -19.68 -16.87 8.25
CA CYS A 38 -20.93 -16.15 8.50
C CYS A 38 -22.09 -16.63 7.63
N LEU A 39 -21.81 -17.27 6.50
CA LEU A 39 -22.82 -17.91 5.63
C LEU A 39 -22.97 -19.41 5.90
N GLY A 40 -22.43 -19.91 7.01
CA GLY A 40 -22.36 -21.33 7.34
C GLY A 40 -21.00 -21.96 7.07
N LYS A 41 -20.79 -23.17 7.59
CA LYS A 41 -19.51 -23.90 7.46
C LYS A 41 -19.29 -24.43 6.04
N ASP A 42 -20.36 -24.71 5.32
CA ASP A 42 -20.31 -25.24 3.94
C ASP A 42 -20.03 -24.16 2.89
N ARG A 43 -20.12 -22.88 3.26
CA ARG A 43 -19.86 -21.73 2.39
C ARG A 43 -18.85 -20.76 3.02
N PRO A 44 -17.60 -21.20 3.23
CA PRO A 44 -16.57 -20.32 3.76
C PRO A 44 -16.31 -19.16 2.79
N THR A 45 -16.33 -17.94 3.31
CA THR A 45 -16.02 -16.73 2.55
C THR A 45 -14.59 -16.31 2.84
N TRP A 46 -13.77 -16.20 1.79
CA TRP A 46 -12.42 -15.64 1.93
C TRP A 46 -12.47 -14.17 2.33
N MET A 47 -11.76 -13.83 3.40
CA MET A 47 -11.63 -12.46 3.89
C MET A 47 -10.58 -11.71 3.08
N ARG A 48 -10.73 -10.40 2.96
CA ARG A 48 -9.78 -9.50 2.30
C ARG A 48 -8.76 -8.98 3.31
N LEU A 49 -7.49 -8.94 2.92
CA LEU A 49 -6.45 -8.30 3.73
C LEU A 49 -6.58 -6.78 3.61
N ILE A 50 -6.69 -6.09 4.74
CA ILE A 50 -6.65 -4.63 4.79
C ILE A 50 -5.18 -4.22 4.96
N GLU A 51 -4.57 -3.79 3.87
CA GLU A 51 -3.26 -3.15 3.89
C GLU A 51 -3.45 -1.64 4.06
N LEU A 52 -2.92 -1.09 5.16
CA LEU A 52 -2.74 0.35 5.25
C LEU A 52 -1.56 0.69 4.35
N SER A 53 -1.83 1.15 3.13
CA SER A 53 -0.79 1.68 2.26
C SER A 53 -0.02 2.74 3.05
N PRO A 54 1.34 2.66 3.13
CA PRO A 54 2.09 3.77 3.68
C PRO A 54 1.73 5.03 2.87
N PRO A 55 1.64 6.21 3.49
CA PRO A 55 1.30 7.43 2.77
C PRO A 55 2.28 7.57 1.60
N TYR A 56 1.75 7.46 0.38
CA TYR A 56 2.54 7.56 -0.83
C TYR A 56 3.21 8.92 -0.84
N ARG A 57 4.52 8.98 -0.61
CA ARG A 57 5.28 10.20 -0.85
C ARG A 57 5.22 10.45 -2.35
N ARG A 58 4.26 11.27 -2.81
CA ARG A 58 4.28 11.80 -4.17
C ARG A 58 5.66 12.46 -4.36
N LYS A 59 6.51 11.88 -5.20
CA LYS A 59 7.67 12.61 -5.72
C LYS A 59 7.08 13.83 -6.42
N LYS A 60 7.46 15.01 -5.96
CA LYS A 60 7.11 16.27 -6.60
C LYS A 60 7.78 16.22 -7.97
N GLU A 61 7.01 16.12 -9.04
CA GLU A 61 7.52 16.19 -10.40
C GLU A 61 8.06 17.61 -10.59
N GLU A 62 9.37 17.73 -10.70
CA GLU A 62 10.04 18.99 -11.00
C GLU A 62 9.79 19.29 -12.48
N PRO A 63 9.21 20.46 -12.84
CA PRO A 63 8.95 20.77 -14.24
C PRO A 63 10.29 20.84 -14.99
N ALA A 64 10.37 20.07 -16.09
CA ALA A 64 11.53 20.06 -16.97
C ALA A 64 11.83 21.49 -17.49
N PRO A 65 13.11 21.90 -17.59
CA PRO A 65 13.45 23.23 -18.10
C PRO A 65 13.02 23.36 -19.56
N GLU A 66 12.17 24.35 -19.83
CA GLU A 66 11.75 24.74 -21.17
C GLU A 66 13.00 25.12 -21.99
N SER A 67 13.22 24.43 -23.09
CA SER A 67 14.29 24.76 -24.04
C SER A 67 13.93 26.06 -24.77
N PRO A 68 14.88 27.00 -24.97
CA PRO A 68 14.60 28.27 -25.63
C PRO A 68 14.25 28.05 -27.10
N THR A 69 13.04 28.46 -27.47
CA THR A 69 12.54 28.57 -28.84
C THR A 69 13.49 29.44 -29.67
N ALA A 70 14.06 28.87 -30.73
CA ALA A 70 14.88 29.57 -31.70
C ALA A 70 14.08 30.68 -32.40
N GLU A 71 14.64 31.89 -32.34
CA GLU A 71 14.25 33.10 -33.05
C GLU A 71 14.30 32.88 -34.58
N PRO A 72 13.22 33.08 -35.35
CA PRO A 72 13.32 33.11 -36.79
C PRO A 72 13.86 34.48 -37.24
N ALA A 73 15.04 34.42 -37.85
CA ALA A 73 15.73 35.50 -38.50
C ALA A 73 14.83 36.26 -39.49
N ALA A 74 14.90 37.59 -39.40
CA ALA A 74 14.37 38.51 -40.39
C ALA A 74 14.99 38.28 -41.77
N LEU A 75 14.18 38.34 -42.83
CA LEU A 75 14.64 38.66 -44.18
C LEU A 75 13.65 39.61 -44.90
N PRO A 76 14.16 40.45 -45.83
CA PRO A 76 13.57 41.74 -46.17
C PRO A 76 12.61 41.74 -47.38
N SER A 77 11.97 42.90 -47.52
CA SER A 77 11.00 43.35 -48.52
C SER A 77 11.36 43.14 -50.00
N SER A 78 10.31 43.05 -50.83
CA SER A 78 10.23 43.67 -52.16
C SER A 78 8.77 44.05 -52.46
#